data_AF-A0A821WEK2-F1
#
_entry.id   AF-A0A821WEK2-F1
#
_cell.length_a   1.000
_cell.length_b   1.000
_cell.length_c   1.000
_cell.angle_alpha   90.00
_cell.angle_beta   90.00
_cell.angle_gamma   90.00
#
_symmetry.space_group_name_H-M   'P 1'
#
loop_
_entity.id
_entity.type
_entity.pdbx_description
1 polymer ?
#
loop_
_entity_poly.entity_id
_entity_poly.type
_entity_poly.pdbx_seq_one_letter_code
_entity_poly.pdbx_strand_id
1 'polypeptide(L)' 'DPNLGLDYWKLRNSWSSGWGEDGYVRIQRGVNMCNVESDAFLIAKPAP' A
#
# COMPACT_ATOMS: atom_id res chain seq x y z
N ASP A 1 5.58 1.66 12.65
CA ASP A 1 5.45 2.43 13.90
C ASP A 1 5.63 3.90 13.54
N PRO A 2 4.65 4.78 13.83
CA PRO A 2 4.75 6.22 13.53
C PRO A 2 5.98 6.90 14.16
N ASN A 3 6.62 6.26 15.14
CA ASN A 3 7.84 6.76 15.80
C ASN A 3 9.14 6.38 15.07
N LEU A 4 9.10 5.52 14.04
CA LEU A 4 10.30 5.14 13.28
C LEU A 4 10.69 6.17 12.21
N GLY A 5 9.84 7.16 11.93
CA GLY A 5 10.08 8.15 10.87
C GLY A 5 10.10 7.56 9.46
N LEU A 6 9.63 6.32 9.29
CA LEU A 6 9.64 5.62 8.01
C LEU A 6 8.34 5.89 7.25
N ASP A 7 8.49 6.39 6.04
CA ASP A 7 7.43 6.50 5.06
C ASP A 7 6.85 5.14 4.67
N TYR A 8 5.54 5.09 4.42
CA TYR A 8 4.87 3.85 4.03
C TYR A 8 3.79 4.05 2.97
N TRP A 9 3.56 3.01 2.18
CA TRP A 9 2.36 2.81 1.39
C TRP A 9 1.29 2.13 2.24
N LYS A 10 0.06 2.64 2.21
CA LYS A 10 -1.11 1.94 2.78
C LYS A 10 -1.80 1.16 1.66
N LEU A 11 -1.73 -0.16 1.70
CA LEU A 11 -2.27 -1.04 0.67
C LEU A 11 -3.50 -1.77 1.20
N ARG A 12 -4.56 -1.83 0.39
CA ARG A 12 -5.74 -2.68 0.66
C ARG A 12 -5.50 -4.07 0.09
N ASN A 13 -5.80 -5.10 0.87
CA ASN A 13 -5.74 -6.48 0.43
C ASN A 13 -7.15 -7.10 0.29
N SER A 14 -7.25 -8.25 -0.38
CA SER A 14 -8.50 -8.96 -0.67
C SER A 14 -8.77 -10.14 0.27
N TRP A 15 -8.09 -10.21 1.42
CA TRP A 15 -8.14 -11.34 2.35
C TRP A 15 -9.09 -11.12 3.54
N SER A 16 -10.24 -10.49 3.30
CA SER A 16 -11.20 -10.04 4.33
C SER A 16 -10.69 -8.90 5.22
N SER A 17 -11.61 -8.25 5.94
CA SER A 17 -11.30 -7.19 6.91
C SER A 17 -10.63 -7.72 8.18
N GLY A 18 -10.73 -9.02 8.47
CA GLY A 18 -10.09 -9.64 9.63
C GLY A 18 -8.57 -9.81 9.50
N TRP A 19 -7.99 -9.52 8.33
CA TRP A 19 -6.55 -9.60 8.09
C TRP A 19 -5.89 -8.23 8.22
N GLY A 20 -4.71 -8.18 8.84
CA GLY A 20 -3.90 -6.97 8.92
C GLY A 20 -4.58 -5.86 9.74
N GLU A 21 -4.53 -4.64 9.21
CA GLU A 21 -5.16 -3.45 9.78
C GLU A 21 -6.51 -3.19 9.08
N ASP A 22 -7.56 -3.90 9.49
CA ASP A 22 -8.90 -3.83 8.88
C ASP A 22 -8.92 -4.13 7.36
N GLY A 23 -8.11 -5.11 6.93
CA GLY A 23 -7.93 -5.48 5.52
C GLY A 23 -6.81 -4.71 4.81
N TYR A 24 -5.99 -3.94 5.55
CA TYR A 24 -4.87 -3.18 5.01
C TYR A 24 -3.51 -3.62 5.56
N VAL A 25 -2.45 -3.21 4.89
CA VAL A 25 -1.06 -3.33 5.35
C VAL A 25 -0.28 -2.06 5.06
N ARG A 26 0.72 -1.78 5.90
CA ARG A 26 1.73 -0.75 5.67
C ARG A 26 2.99 -1.40 5.11
N ILE A 27 3.41 -0.97 3.92
CA ILE A 27 4.66 -1.40 3.28
C ILE A 27 5.62 -0.22 3.28
N GLN A 28 6.89 -0.45 3.66
CA GLN A 28 7.90 0.62 3.67
C GLN A 28 8.08 1.19 2.26
N ARG A 29 7.97 2.52 2.17
CA ARG A 29 8.05 3.27 0.91
C ARG A 29 9.51 3.64 0.61
N GLY A 30 9.86 3.67 -0.68
CA GLY A 30 11.17 4.13 -1.16
C GLY A 30 12.28 3.07 -1.14
N VAL A 31 11.96 1.82 -0.80
CA VAL A 31 12.91 0.70 -0.79
C VAL A 31 12.47 -0.46 -1.70
N ASN A 32 11.44 -0.25 -2.52
CA ASN A 32 10.83 -1.28 -3.37
C ASN A 32 10.52 -2.60 -2.62
N MET A 33 10.05 -2.50 -1.37
CA MET A 33 9.72 -3.66 -0.54
C MET A 33 8.69 -4.53 -1.26
N CYS A 34 8.96 -5.85 -1.34
CA CYS A 34 8.12 -6.82 -2.06
C CYS A 34 7.87 -6.47 -3.55
N ASN A 35 8.76 -5.71 -4.19
CA ASN A 35 8.62 -5.20 -5.55
C ASN A 35 7.37 -4.34 -5.78
N VAL A 36 6.81 -3.74 -4.73
CA VAL A 36 5.55 -2.98 -4.81
C VAL A 36 5.67 -1.73 -5.71
N GLU A 37 6.89 -1.24 -5.94
CA GLU A 37 7.15 -0.03 -6.74
C GLU A 37 7.56 -0.36 -8.18
N SER A 38 7.61 -1.65 -8.57
CA SER A 38 8.06 -2.09 -9.90
C SER A 38 6.95 -2.08 -10.96
N ASP A 39 5.73 -2.49 -10.61
CA ASP A 39 4.63 -2.73 -11.58
C ASP A 39 3.33 -1.99 -11.19
N ALA A 40 3.43 -0.67 -11.01
CA ALA A 40 2.28 0.16 -10.64
C ALA A 40 1.59 0.77 -11.87
N PHE A 41 0.26 0.63 -11.95
CA PHE A 41 -0.57 1.25 -12.99
C PHE A 41 -1.74 2.01 -12.36
N LEU A 42 -2.07 3.16 -12.94
CA LEU A 42 -3.25 3.95 -12.55
C LEU A 42 -4.37 3.71 -13.55
N ILE A 43 -5.50 3.21 -13.06
CA ILE A 43 -6.75 3.18 -13.83
C ILE A 43 -7.59 4.38 -13.37
N ALA A 44 -7.65 5.42 -14.21
CA ALA A 44 -8.45 6.61 -13.96
C ALA A 44 -9.62 6.69 -14.95
N LYS A 45 -10.79 7.13 -14.46
CA LYS A 45 -11.86 7.56 -15.36
C LYS A 45 -11.51 8.95 -15.92
N PRO A 46 -11.73 9.20 -17.23
CA PRO A 46 -11.58 10.55 -17.78
C PRO A 46 -12.48 11.53 -17.04
N ALA A 47 -12.02 12.77 -16.88
CA ALA A 47 -12.88 13.86 -16.45
C ALA A 47 -14.00 14.07 -17.49
N PRO A 48 -15.20 14.54 -17.07
CA PRO A 48 -16.28 14.89 -17.99
C PRO A 48 -15.86 15.89 -19.06
#